data_AF-X0Y1K7-F1
#
_entry.id   AF-X0Y1K7-F1
#
_cell.length_a   1.000
_cell.length_b   1.000
_cell.length_c   1.000
_cell.angle_alpha   90.00
_cell.angle_beta   90.00
_cell.angle_gamma   90.00
#
_symmetry.space_group_name_H-M   'P 1'
#
loop_
_entity.id
_entity.type
_entity.pdbx_description
1 polymer ?
#
loop_
_entity_poly.entity_id
_entity_poly.type
_entity_poly.pdbx_seq_one_letter_code
_entity_poly.pdbx_strand_id
1 'polypeptide(L)'
;DEKAGELALAAHRGVSAEFVREVGRFKLGEDFNSRVAITGEPLYVKDVSEDPSNTKMAVGGEGIRSQLIVPLKSKGKVMGTLCVAARSQRHVRPEELELVTAIGNQVGVAIENAHLYEQEREVAEQLRASEERYRELFENAYDAIWLHDLQENIVAANESFVRLTGYALEELGSIKASYLLAEGCLDSIKGIEG
;
A
#
# COMPACT_ATOMS: atom_id res chain seq x y z
N ASP A 1 8.93 3.93 6.42
CA ASP A 1 8.15 4.59 5.35
C ASP A 1 9.15 5.07 4.31
N GLU A 2 9.11 4.48 3.11
CA GLU A 2 10.03 4.83 2.02
C GLU A 2 9.93 6.30 1.60
N LYS A 3 8.78 6.95 1.80
CA LYS A 3 8.60 8.38 1.50
C LYS A 3 9.17 9.30 2.57
N ALA A 4 9.29 8.83 3.82
CA ALA A 4 9.85 9.61 4.92
C ALA A 4 11.36 9.41 5.12
N GLY A 5 11.96 8.38 4.51
CA GLY A 5 13.35 8.00 4.76
C GLY A 5 13.59 7.52 6.19
N GLU A 6 12.55 6.99 6.84
CA GLU A 6 12.57 6.55 8.23
C GLU A 6 12.30 5.05 8.35
N LEU A 7 13.05 4.40 9.25
CA LEU A 7 12.80 3.05 9.72
C LEU A 7 12.09 3.11 11.07
N ALA A 8 11.11 2.23 11.25
CA ALA A 8 10.37 2.08 12.49
C ALA A 8 10.52 0.64 12.99
N LEU A 9 10.64 0.48 14.31
CA LEU A 9 10.67 -0.83 14.93
C LEU A 9 9.28 -1.47 14.85
N ALA A 10 9.08 -2.36 13.88
CA ALA A 10 7.78 -3.00 13.64
C ALA A 10 7.51 -4.18 14.59
N ALA A 11 8.57 -4.89 15.02
CA ALA A 11 8.47 -6.03 15.92
C ALA A 11 9.77 -6.20 16.71
N HIS A 12 9.68 -6.72 17.93
CA HIS A 12 10.85 -7.01 18.77
C HIS A 12 10.57 -8.15 19.75
N ARG A 13 11.65 -8.77 20.26
CA ARG A 13 11.59 -9.75 21.34
C ARG A 13 12.89 -9.73 22.14
N GLY A 14 12.81 -9.85 23.46
CA GLY A 14 13.98 -10.01 24.34
C GLY A 14 14.73 -8.71 24.69
N VAL A 15 14.15 -7.56 24.38
CA VAL A 15 14.65 -6.21 24.74
C VAL A 15 13.67 -5.51 25.69
N SER A 16 14.17 -4.57 26.50
CA SER A 16 13.35 -3.80 27.44
C SER A 16 12.36 -2.86 26.74
N ALA A 17 11.27 -2.50 27.44
CA ALA A 17 10.31 -1.50 26.93
C ALA A 17 10.93 -0.10 26.83
N GLU A 18 11.95 0.21 27.64
CA GLU A 18 12.70 1.46 27.57
C GLU A 18 13.48 1.54 26.26
N PHE A 19 14.24 0.49 25.93
CA PHE A 19 14.95 0.38 24.66
C PHE A 19 14.03 0.56 23.45
N VAL A 20 12.84 -0.05 23.47
CA VAL A 20 11.85 0.07 22.39
C VAL A 20 11.38 1.50 22.21
N ARG A 21 11.16 2.25 23.30
CA ARG A 21 10.75 3.66 23.23
C ARG A 21 11.86 4.55 22.67
N GLU A 22 13.11 4.29 23.04
CA GLU A 22 14.26 5.09 22.59
C GLU A 22 14.64 4.83 21.13
N VAL A 23 14.44 3.60 20.63
CA VAL A 23 14.86 3.19 19.28
C VAL A 23 13.68 3.18 18.28
N GLY A 24 12.46 3.46 18.73
CA GLY A 24 11.22 3.19 17.98
C GLY A 24 11.13 3.77 16.56
N ARG A 25 11.76 4.92 16.28
CA ARG A 25 11.89 5.50 14.93
C ARG A 25 13.26 6.14 14.74
N PHE A 26 13.83 6.00 13.53
CA PHE A 26 15.10 6.62 13.19
C PHE A 26 15.23 6.90 11.69
N LYS A 27 16.04 7.89 11.35
CA LYS A 27 16.33 8.29 9.97
C LYS A 27 17.35 7.36 9.35
N LEU A 28 17.19 7.10 8.05
CA LEU A 28 18.18 6.40 7.25
C LEU A 28 19.49 7.20 7.21
N GLY A 29 20.57 6.57 7.62
CA GLY A 29 21.95 7.08 7.53
C GLY A 29 22.66 7.21 8.89
N GLU A 30 21.94 6.99 10.00
CA GLU A 30 22.44 7.28 11.34
C GLU A 30 22.82 6.03 12.17
N ASP A 31 22.58 4.81 11.66
CA ASP A 31 22.88 3.56 12.37
C ASP A 31 23.14 2.32 11.47
N PHE A 32 23.52 1.21 12.10
CA PHE A 32 23.82 -0.05 11.41
C PHE A 32 22.67 -0.62 10.59
N ASN A 33 21.43 -0.49 11.09
CA ASN A 33 20.24 -0.94 10.36
C ASN A 33 20.05 -0.12 9.09
N SER A 34 20.29 1.19 9.17
CA SER A 34 20.24 2.08 8.01
C SER A 34 21.27 1.69 6.95
N ARG A 35 22.50 1.33 7.35
CA ARG A 35 23.53 0.88 6.41
C ARG A 35 23.06 -0.35 5.63
N VAL A 36 22.53 -1.36 6.31
CA VAL A 36 22.00 -2.57 5.66
C VAL A 36 20.78 -2.25 4.79
N ALA A 37 19.92 -1.33 5.22
CA ALA A 37 18.77 -0.89 4.43
C ALA A 37 19.18 -0.23 3.10
N ILE A 38 20.28 0.55 3.12
CA ILE A 38 20.80 1.27 1.94
C ILE A 38 21.63 0.34 1.04
N THR A 39 22.56 -0.42 1.60
CA THR A 39 23.45 -1.28 0.80
C THR A 39 22.74 -2.54 0.32
N GLY A 40 21.73 -2.99 1.06
CA GLY A 40 21.15 -4.31 0.88
C GLY A 40 22.12 -5.43 1.25
N GLU A 41 23.25 -5.16 1.89
CA GLU A 41 24.22 -6.19 2.26
C GLU A 41 24.16 -6.47 3.75
N PRO A 42 24.21 -7.76 4.18
CA PRO A 42 24.17 -8.08 5.59
C PRO A 42 25.41 -7.55 6.32
N LEU A 43 25.24 -7.21 7.59
CA LEU A 43 26.28 -6.64 8.44
C LEU A 43 26.37 -7.40 9.75
N TYR A 44 27.59 -7.80 10.11
CA TYR A 44 27.90 -8.31 11.44
C TYR A 44 28.75 -7.31 12.22
N VAL A 45 28.24 -6.88 13.38
CA VAL A 45 28.95 -6.02 14.33
C VAL A 45 29.41 -6.88 15.50
N LYS A 46 30.74 -7.08 15.57
CA LYS A 46 31.36 -7.97 16.56
C LYS A 46 31.32 -7.40 17.98
N ASP A 47 31.61 -6.11 18.12
CA ASP A 47 31.38 -5.37 19.36
C ASP A 47 30.83 -3.97 19.06
N VAL A 48 29.60 -3.72 19.50
CA VAL A 48 28.92 -2.44 19.31
C VAL A 48 29.58 -1.32 20.14
N SER A 49 30.24 -1.63 21.26
CA SER A 49 30.94 -0.60 22.05
C SER A 49 32.23 -0.09 21.39
N GLU A 50 32.79 -0.84 20.44
CA GLU A 50 34.02 -0.47 19.75
C GLU A 50 33.76 0.33 18.47
N ASP A 51 32.51 0.41 18.02
CA ASP A 51 32.17 1.07 16.76
C ASP A 51 31.88 2.58 16.98
N PRO A 52 32.63 3.49 16.34
CA PRO A 52 32.43 4.94 16.45
C PRO A 52 31.05 5.41 15.97
N SER A 53 30.38 4.62 15.14
CA SER A 53 29.04 4.88 14.60
C SER A 53 27.93 4.47 15.58
N ASN A 54 28.28 3.87 16.73
CA ASN A 54 27.34 3.58 17.81
C ASN A 54 26.96 4.87 18.55
N THR A 55 26.13 5.68 17.90
CA THR A 55 25.69 7.00 18.37
C THR A 55 24.59 6.93 19.43
N LYS A 56 24.03 5.75 19.71
CA LYS A 56 22.84 5.58 20.57
C LYS A 56 23.18 4.95 21.92
N MET A 57 23.06 5.75 22.98
CA MET A 57 23.18 5.31 24.38
C MET A 57 22.25 4.14 24.72
N ALA A 58 21.08 4.05 24.06
CA ALA A 58 20.09 2.98 24.23
C ALA A 58 20.67 1.57 24.08
N VAL A 59 21.58 1.37 23.11
CA VAL A 59 22.16 0.03 22.83
C VAL A 59 23.11 -0.41 23.95
N GLY A 60 23.88 0.54 24.50
CA GLY A 60 24.74 0.30 25.66
C GLY A 60 23.95 0.07 26.94
N GLY A 61 22.87 0.82 27.17
CA GLY A 61 21.97 0.64 28.32
C GLY A 61 21.26 -0.71 28.34
N GLU A 62 20.94 -1.27 27.18
CA GLU A 62 20.33 -2.60 27.02
C GLU A 62 21.36 -3.75 27.18
N GLY A 63 22.65 -3.42 27.29
CA GLY A 63 23.75 -4.37 27.41
C GLY A 63 24.06 -5.14 26.13
N ILE A 64 23.61 -4.65 24.98
CA ILE A 64 23.88 -5.30 23.68
C ILE A 64 25.36 -5.12 23.35
N ARG A 65 26.01 -6.23 23.00
CA ARG A 65 27.43 -6.29 22.66
C ARG A 65 27.67 -6.65 21.21
N SER A 66 26.87 -7.53 20.60
CA SER A 66 27.03 -7.88 19.18
C SER A 66 25.69 -7.88 18.44
N GLN A 67 25.73 -7.66 17.13
CA GLN A 67 24.54 -7.59 16.27
C GLN A 67 24.81 -8.26 14.92
N LEU A 68 23.89 -9.10 14.46
CA LEU A 68 23.78 -9.57 13.09
C LEU A 68 22.56 -8.93 12.46
N ILE A 69 22.77 -8.16 11.40
CA ILE A 69 21.71 -7.42 10.72
C ILE A 69 21.65 -7.90 9.28
N VAL A 70 20.49 -8.34 8.85
CA VAL A 70 20.24 -8.79 7.48
C VAL A 70 19.11 -8.00 6.84
N PRO A 71 19.15 -7.78 5.52
CA PRO A 71 18.08 -7.10 4.82
C PRO A 71 16.87 -8.02 4.67
N LEU A 72 15.67 -7.43 4.74
CA LEU A 72 14.42 -8.08 4.37
C LEU A 72 14.16 -7.77 2.90
N LYS A 73 14.59 -8.66 1.98
CA LYS A 73 14.53 -8.38 0.54
C LYS A 73 13.33 -9.04 -0.14
N SER A 74 12.78 -8.35 -1.14
CA SER A 74 11.92 -8.95 -2.13
C SER A 74 12.17 -8.33 -3.51
N LYS A 75 12.27 -9.17 -4.54
CA LYS A 75 12.58 -8.77 -5.94
C LYS A 75 13.74 -7.76 -6.07
N GLY A 76 14.78 -7.92 -5.23
CA GLY A 76 15.95 -7.02 -5.23
C GLY A 76 15.77 -5.70 -4.47
N LYS A 77 14.58 -5.42 -3.94
CA LYS A 77 14.27 -4.25 -3.11
C LYS A 77 14.38 -4.61 -1.62
N VAL A 78 14.91 -3.69 -0.82
CA VAL A 78 14.96 -3.85 0.64
C VAL A 78 13.69 -3.29 1.25
N MET A 79 12.86 -4.16 1.84
CA MET A 79 11.61 -3.81 2.51
C MET A 79 11.82 -3.40 3.98
N GLY A 80 12.97 -3.76 4.55
CA GLY A 80 13.33 -3.48 5.95
C GLY A 80 14.60 -4.22 6.37
N THR A 81 14.83 -4.32 7.67
CA THR A 81 15.97 -5.06 8.23
C THR A 81 15.52 -5.95 9.38
N LEU A 82 16.22 -7.08 9.55
CA LEU A 82 16.10 -7.97 10.69
C LEU A 82 17.41 -7.90 11.47
N CYS A 83 17.33 -7.53 12.75
CA CYS A 83 18.47 -7.48 13.65
C CYS A 83 18.37 -8.57 14.72
N VAL A 84 19.42 -9.38 14.84
CA VAL A 84 19.63 -10.35 15.91
C VAL A 84 20.77 -9.84 16.78
N ALA A 85 20.44 -9.45 18.02
CA ALA A 85 21.39 -8.88 18.97
C ALA A 85 21.72 -9.87 20.10
N ALA A 86 22.94 -9.79 20.62
CA ALA A 86 23.37 -10.55 21.80
C ALA A 86 24.08 -9.65 22.81
N ARG A 87 23.92 -9.99 24.10
CA ARG A 87 24.60 -9.30 25.23
C ARG A 87 26.02 -9.80 25.50
N SER A 88 26.50 -10.72 24.67
CA SER A 88 27.88 -11.22 24.66
C SER A 88 28.54 -10.94 23.32
N GLN A 89 29.87 -10.88 23.32
CA GLN A 89 30.63 -10.97 22.08
C GLN A 89 30.52 -12.40 21.56
N ARG A 90 29.91 -12.58 20.40
CA ARG A 90 29.79 -13.88 19.73
C ARG A 90 30.69 -13.92 18.50
N HIS A 91 30.90 -15.10 17.94
CA HIS A 91 31.32 -15.24 16.55
C HIS A 91 30.12 -15.78 15.78
N VAL A 92 29.73 -15.08 14.71
CA VAL A 92 28.71 -15.56 13.77
C VAL A 92 29.44 -16.38 12.72
N ARG A 93 29.05 -17.64 12.58
CA ARG A 93 29.61 -18.51 11.53
C ARG A 93 28.97 -18.19 10.18
N PRO A 94 29.65 -18.44 9.05
CA PRO A 94 29.10 -18.19 7.72
C PRO A 94 27.73 -18.86 7.49
N GLU A 95 27.53 -20.07 7.99
CA GLU A 95 26.28 -20.82 7.82
C GLU A 95 25.12 -20.18 8.58
N GLU A 96 25.39 -19.53 9.72
CA GLU A 96 24.39 -18.79 10.48
C GLU A 96 23.99 -17.50 9.76
N LEU A 97 24.97 -16.83 9.17
CA LEU A 97 24.72 -15.64 8.34
C LEU A 97 23.87 -15.99 7.12
N GLU A 98 24.20 -17.08 6.41
CA GLU A 98 23.42 -17.58 5.27
C GLU A 98 21.99 -17.92 5.67
N LEU A 99 21.81 -18.67 6.77
CA LEU A 99 20.49 -19.04 7.28
C LEU A 99 19.65 -17.80 7.61
N VAL A 100 20.20 -16.86 8.36
CA VAL A 100 19.47 -15.65 8.77
C VAL A 100 19.16 -14.77 7.56
N THR A 101 20.07 -14.70 6.58
CA THR A 101 19.83 -13.99 5.31
C THR A 101 18.71 -14.63 4.50
N ALA A 102 18.66 -15.97 4.42
CA ALA A 102 17.58 -16.69 3.75
C ALA A 102 16.22 -16.44 4.42
N ILE A 103 16.18 -16.42 5.76
CA ILE A 103 14.99 -16.02 6.52
C ILE A 103 14.60 -14.58 6.20
N GLY A 104 15.57 -13.66 6.16
CA GLY A 104 15.33 -12.26 5.80
C GLY A 104 14.68 -12.11 4.43
N ASN A 105 15.15 -12.87 3.44
CA ASN A 105 14.55 -12.87 2.10
C ASN A 105 13.11 -13.40 2.11
N GLN A 106 12.81 -14.49 2.82
CA GLN A 106 11.44 -15.02 2.91
C GLN A 106 10.49 -14.04 3.60
N VAL A 107 10.93 -13.41 4.68
CA VAL A 107 10.16 -12.39 5.40
C VAL A 107 9.94 -11.15 4.52
N GLY A 108 10.96 -10.73 3.76
CA GLY A 108 10.84 -9.62 2.81
C GLY A 108 9.74 -9.86 1.76
N VAL A 109 9.68 -11.07 1.20
CA VAL A 109 8.60 -11.47 0.26
C VAL A 109 7.24 -11.44 0.93
N ALA A 110 7.11 -11.95 2.15
CA ALA A 110 5.86 -11.95 2.89
C ALA A 110 5.36 -10.52 3.19
N ILE A 111 6.27 -9.60 3.54
CA ILE A 111 5.95 -8.18 3.77
C ILE A 111 5.47 -7.52 2.48
N GLU A 112 6.14 -7.75 1.34
CA GLU A 112 5.70 -7.20 0.05
C GLU A 112 4.30 -7.71 -0.30
N ASN A 113 4.06 -9.02 -0.14
CA ASN A 113 2.75 -9.62 -0.44
C ASN A 113 1.63 -9.06 0.44
N ALA A 114 1.89 -8.88 1.75
CA ALA A 114 0.92 -8.29 2.66
C ALA A 114 0.60 -6.83 2.27
N HIS A 115 1.61 -6.06 1.86
CA HIS A 115 1.41 -4.69 1.41
C HIS A 115 0.60 -4.60 0.11
N LEU A 116 0.93 -5.44 -0.88
CA LEU A 116 0.18 -5.50 -2.14
C LEU A 116 -1.27 -5.91 -1.91
N TYR A 117 -1.50 -6.91 -1.05
CA TYR A 117 -2.85 -7.35 -0.72
C TYR A 117 -3.68 -6.25 -0.05
N GLU A 118 -3.10 -5.52 0.91
CA GLU A 118 -3.80 -4.41 1.57
C GLU A 118 -4.12 -3.28 0.58
N GLN A 119 -3.19 -2.95 -0.33
CA GLN A 119 -3.43 -1.96 -1.39
C GLN A 119 -4.56 -2.38 -2.34
N GLU A 120 -4.57 -3.64 -2.78
CA GLU A 120 -5.66 -4.16 -3.61
C GLU A 120 -7.00 -4.10 -2.87
N ARG A 121 -7.02 -4.42 -1.57
CA ARG A 121 -8.23 -4.35 -0.74
C ARG A 121 -8.74 -2.91 -0.61
N GLU A 122 -7.86 -1.96 -0.31
CA GLU A 122 -8.22 -0.55 -0.19
C GLU A 122 -8.80 0.01 -1.51
N VAL A 123 -8.17 -0.31 -2.65
CA VAL A 123 -8.66 0.13 -3.97
C VAL A 123 -10.02 -0.48 -4.28
N ALA A 124 -10.23 -1.77 -3.99
CA ALA A 124 -11.51 -2.44 -4.19
C ALA A 124 -12.62 -1.84 -3.31
N GLU A 125 -12.31 -1.55 -2.04
CA GLU A 125 -13.25 -0.90 -1.11
C GLU A 125 -13.61 0.52 -1.56
N GLN A 126 -12.63 1.31 -2.01
CA GLN A 126 -12.87 2.66 -2.54
C GLN A 126 -13.72 2.65 -3.81
N LEU A 127 -13.42 1.73 -4.75
CA LEU A 127 -14.21 1.59 -5.97
C LEU A 127 -15.66 1.23 -5.63
N ARG A 128 -15.86 0.23 -4.77
CA ARG A 128 -17.20 -0.19 -4.34
C ARG A 128 -17.97 0.95 -3.68
N ALA A 129 -17.34 1.68 -2.75
CA ALA A 129 -17.97 2.82 -2.09
C ALA A 129 -18.33 3.95 -3.09
N SER A 130 -17.47 4.17 -4.10
CA SER A 130 -17.75 5.14 -5.17
C SER A 130 -18.91 4.70 -6.06
N GLU A 131 -18.97 3.42 -6.43
CA GLU A 131 -20.06 2.86 -7.23
C GLU A 131 -21.40 2.89 -6.48
N GLU A 132 -21.42 2.53 -5.20
CA GLU A 132 -22.61 2.61 -4.34
C GLU A 132 -23.09 4.07 -4.25
N ARG A 133 -22.19 5.02 -4.00
CA ARG A 133 -22.52 6.45 -3.96
C ARG A 133 -23.02 6.98 -5.30
N TYR A 134 -22.39 6.60 -6.42
CA TYR A 134 -22.85 7.00 -7.75
C TYR A 134 -24.26 6.46 -8.02
N ARG A 135 -24.51 5.19 -7.71
CA ARG A 135 -25.82 4.56 -7.89
C ARG A 135 -26.88 5.25 -7.06
N GLU A 136 -26.60 5.54 -5.79
CA GLU A 136 -27.54 6.26 -4.93
C GLU A 136 -27.86 7.65 -5.48
N LEU A 137 -26.85 8.40 -5.94
CA LEU A 137 -27.06 9.73 -6.53
C LEU A 137 -27.84 9.65 -7.85
N PHE A 138 -27.54 8.67 -8.70
CA PHE A 138 -28.18 8.46 -9.98
C PHE A 138 -29.65 8.06 -9.82
N GLU A 139 -29.94 7.05 -8.98
CA GLU A 139 -31.30 6.53 -8.79
C GLU A 139 -32.21 7.49 -8.02
N ASN A 140 -31.69 8.20 -7.01
CA ASN A 140 -32.49 9.14 -6.22
C ASN A 140 -32.57 10.55 -6.82
N ALA A 141 -31.95 10.81 -7.97
CA ALA A 141 -32.10 12.09 -8.66
C ALA A 141 -33.56 12.27 -9.10
N TYR A 142 -34.14 13.44 -8.81
CA TYR A 142 -35.51 13.77 -9.25
C TYR A 142 -35.61 14.01 -10.76
N ASP A 143 -34.52 14.43 -11.38
CA ASP A 143 -34.44 14.60 -12.83
C ASP A 143 -34.29 13.23 -13.51
N ALA A 144 -34.91 13.09 -14.68
CA ALA A 144 -34.69 11.92 -15.54
C ALA A 144 -33.26 11.96 -16.09
N ILE A 145 -32.45 10.98 -15.73
CA ILE A 145 -31.07 10.82 -16.21
C ILE A 145 -30.99 9.51 -16.99
N TRP A 146 -30.39 9.57 -18.18
CA TRP A 146 -30.10 8.39 -18.97
C TRP A 146 -28.75 8.53 -19.69
N LEU A 147 -28.22 7.39 -20.12
CA LEU A 147 -27.06 7.26 -20.97
C LEU A 147 -27.48 6.51 -22.24
N HIS A 148 -26.96 6.93 -23.39
CA HIS A 148 -27.14 6.21 -24.64
C HIS A 148 -25.80 5.98 -25.35
N ASP A 149 -25.73 4.96 -26.19
CA ASP A 149 -24.56 4.69 -27.04
C ASP A 149 -24.52 5.59 -28.30
N LEU A 150 -23.51 5.39 -29.15
CA LEU A 150 -23.36 6.12 -30.42
C LEU A 150 -24.48 5.81 -31.44
N GLN A 151 -25.18 4.70 -31.26
CA GLN A 151 -26.35 4.31 -32.05
C GLN A 151 -27.65 4.80 -31.40
N GLU A 152 -27.57 5.63 -30.36
CA GLU A 152 -28.69 6.20 -29.60
C GLU A 152 -29.50 5.19 -28.79
N ASN A 153 -29.04 3.95 -28.59
CA ASN A 153 -29.72 3.00 -27.71
C ASN A 153 -29.53 3.43 -26.26
N ILE A 154 -30.59 3.42 -25.46
CA ILE A 154 -30.45 3.72 -24.03
C ILE A 154 -29.77 2.54 -23.33
N VAL A 155 -28.62 2.81 -22.71
CA VAL A 155 -27.78 1.81 -22.03
C VAL A 155 -27.94 1.85 -20.52
N ALA A 156 -28.41 2.96 -19.97
CA ALA A 156 -28.76 3.12 -18.57
C ALA A 156 -29.78 4.25 -18.39
N ALA A 157 -30.68 4.13 -17.42
CA ALA A 157 -31.60 5.19 -17.03
C ALA A 157 -31.97 5.05 -15.56
N ASN A 158 -32.22 6.17 -14.88
CA ASN A 158 -32.59 6.15 -13.46
C ASN A 158 -34.11 5.97 -13.27
N GLU A 159 -34.53 5.73 -12.03
CA GLU A 159 -35.95 5.57 -11.71
C GLU A 159 -36.83 6.77 -12.13
N SER A 160 -36.30 8.00 -12.09
CA SER A 160 -37.03 9.19 -12.55
C SER A 160 -37.32 9.17 -14.05
N PHE A 161 -36.40 8.64 -14.87
CA PHE A 161 -36.66 8.42 -16.29
C PHE A 161 -37.82 7.45 -16.51
N VAL A 162 -37.85 6.33 -15.78
CA VAL A 162 -38.94 5.34 -15.86
C VAL A 162 -40.27 5.98 -15.46
N ARG A 163 -40.29 6.75 -14.36
CA ARG A 163 -41.50 7.47 -13.93
C ARG A 163 -41.97 8.52 -14.94
N LEU A 164 -41.04 9.26 -15.56
CA LEU A 164 -41.36 10.34 -16.49
C LEU A 164 -41.86 9.79 -17.83
N THR A 165 -41.19 8.77 -18.36
CA THR A 165 -41.44 8.25 -19.71
C THR A 165 -42.42 7.08 -19.74
N GLY A 166 -42.54 6.33 -18.65
CA GLY A 166 -43.38 5.14 -18.53
C GLY A 166 -42.75 3.86 -19.12
N TYR A 167 -41.57 3.93 -19.73
CA TYR A 167 -40.87 2.77 -20.26
C TYR A 167 -40.22 1.96 -19.15
N ALA A 168 -40.36 0.64 -19.23
CA ALA A 168 -39.75 -0.26 -18.27
C ALA A 168 -38.24 -0.42 -18.54
N LEU A 169 -37.47 -0.80 -17.50
CA LEU A 169 -36.02 -0.99 -17.59
C LEU A 169 -35.64 -2.04 -18.66
N GLU A 170 -36.49 -3.04 -18.88
CA GLU A 170 -36.30 -4.10 -19.87
C GLU A 170 -36.40 -3.60 -21.31
N GLU A 171 -37.04 -2.44 -21.52
CA GLU A 171 -37.30 -1.86 -22.84
C GLU A 171 -36.18 -0.89 -23.27
N LEU A 172 -35.30 -0.47 -22.35
CA LEU A 172 -34.29 0.56 -22.58
C LEU A 172 -33.42 0.32 -23.83
N GLY A 173 -32.92 -0.91 -24.01
CA GLY A 173 -32.06 -1.24 -25.14
C GLY A 173 -32.75 -1.18 -26.52
N SER A 174 -34.08 -1.12 -26.55
CA SER A 174 -34.88 -1.00 -27.78
C SER A 174 -35.37 0.43 -28.04
N ILE A 175 -35.16 1.34 -27.09
CA ILE A 175 -35.59 2.73 -27.19
C ILE A 175 -34.42 3.58 -27.68
N LYS A 176 -34.67 4.35 -28.75
CA LYS A 176 -33.71 5.35 -29.23
C LYS A 176 -33.92 6.65 -28.46
N ALA A 177 -32.83 7.30 -28.06
CA ALA A 177 -32.87 8.61 -27.39
C ALA A 177 -33.64 9.65 -28.22
N SER A 178 -33.57 9.58 -29.55
CA SER A 178 -34.32 10.45 -30.48
C SER A 178 -35.83 10.33 -30.38
N TYR A 179 -36.38 9.21 -29.89
CA TYR A 179 -37.83 9.05 -29.70
C TYR A 179 -38.38 9.75 -28.46
N LEU A 180 -37.51 10.19 -27.55
CA LEU A 180 -37.89 10.82 -26.29
C LEU A 180 -37.78 12.35 -26.33
N LEU A 181 -37.24 12.89 -27.41
CA LEU A 181 -36.98 14.31 -27.59
C LEU A 181 -37.74 14.84 -28.81
N ALA A 182 -38.02 16.13 -28.80
CA ALA A 182 -38.58 16.79 -29.98
C ALA A 182 -37.62 16.69 -31.18
N GLU A 183 -38.18 16.67 -32.38
CA GLU A 183 -37.42 16.55 -33.63
C GLU A 183 -36.38 17.68 -33.74
N GLY A 184 -35.14 17.34 -34.11
CA GLY A 184 -34.01 18.28 -34.23
C GLY A 184 -33.28 18.61 -32.91
N CYS A 185 -33.75 18.13 -31.75
CA CYS A 185 -33.15 18.46 -30.45
C CYS A 185 -31.81 17.75 -30.17
N LEU A 186 -31.52 16.63 -30.86
CA LEU A 186 -30.23 15.93 -30.76
C LEU A 186 -29.17 16.48 -31.73
N ASP A 187 -29.60 17.09 -32.84
CA ASP A 187 -28.71 17.65 -33.85
C ASP A 187 -27.92 18.85 -33.30
N SER A 188 -28.52 19.60 -32.37
CA SER A 188 -27.87 20.69 -31.63
C SER A 188 -26.82 20.22 -30.62
N ILE A 189 -26.88 18.96 -30.16
CA ILE A 189 -25.88 18.38 -29.22
C ILE A 189 -24.72 17.75 -29.99
N LYS A 190 -25.01 17.06 -31.12
CA LYS A 190 -23.99 16.47 -32.00
C LYS A 190 -23.05 17.51 -32.64
N GLY A 191 -23.48 18.78 -32.72
CA GLY A 191 -22.66 19.90 -33.23
C GLY A 191 -21.58 20.42 -32.27
N ILE A 192 -21.49 19.92 -31.03
CA ILE A 192 -20.56 20.41 -30.00
C ILE A 192 -19.23 19.61 -30.00
N GLU A 193 -19.17 18.44 -30.64
CA GLU A 193 -17.94 17.63 -30.79
C GLU A 193 -17.07 18.03 -32.01
N GLY A 194 -17.21 19.25 -32.53
CA GLY A 194 -16.42 19.79 -33.65
C GLY A 194 -15.18 20.56 -33.25
#